data_AF-A0A7V5CIT8-F1
#
_entry.id   AF-A0A7V5CIT8-F1
#
_cell.length_a   1.000
_cell.length_b   1.000
_cell.length_c   1.000
_cell.angle_alpha   90.00
_cell.angle_beta   90.00
_cell.angle_gamma   90.00
#
_symmetry.space_group_name_H-M   'P 1'
#
loop_
_entity.id
_entity.type
_entity.pdbx_description
1 polymer ?
#
loop_
_entity_poly.entity_id
_entity_poly.type
_entity_poly.pdbx_seq_one_letter_code
_entity_poly.pdbx_strand_id
1 'polypeptide(L)'
;MNKKTLIILAAVFSVFVITALVFADSSNRRMRLRHADKNKDGIVDSKEMQMEKRWEHRRQFKTDALWKKRKVNTEIEQKYDANNDGWLQPEEAKQLLQDRYTLIKTEGNAKVDTTIEEAYDTNGDGIIDAKEAEALKEDLQ
;
A
#
# COMPACT_ATOMS: atom_id res chain seq x y z
N MET A 1 27.54 -45.24 -3.12
CA MET A 1 26.27 -44.82 -2.49
C MET A 1 25.16 -45.76 -2.97
N ASN A 2 24.48 -46.46 -2.05
CA ASN A 2 23.54 -47.53 -2.40
C ASN A 2 22.17 -46.94 -2.78
N LYS A 3 21.45 -47.55 -3.72
CA LYS A 3 20.09 -47.09 -4.11
C LYS A 3 19.15 -46.95 -2.91
N LYS A 4 19.28 -47.84 -1.93
CA LYS A 4 18.54 -47.79 -0.65
C LYS A 4 18.88 -46.54 0.18
N THR A 5 20.16 -46.17 0.29
CA THR A 5 20.59 -44.95 1.00
C THR A 5 20.14 -43.67 0.29
N LEU A 6 20.05 -43.67 -1.04
CA LEU A 6 19.56 -42.52 -1.82
C LEU A 6 18.06 -42.29 -1.61
N ILE A 7 17.27 -43.38 -1.58
CA ILE A 7 15.81 -43.32 -1.34
C ILE A 7 15.50 -42.81 0.06
N ILE A 8 16.25 -43.28 1.08
CA ILE A 8 16.06 -42.83 2.46
C ILE A 8 16.40 -41.34 2.60
N LEU A 9 17.50 -40.88 2.01
CA LEU A 9 17.88 -39.46 2.02
C LEU A 9 16.84 -38.57 1.32
N ALA A 10 16.31 -39.02 0.17
CA ALA A 10 15.26 -38.30 -0.55
C ALA A 10 13.96 -38.20 0.26
N ALA A 11 13.59 -39.26 0.98
CA ALA A 11 12.39 -39.28 1.83
C ALA A 11 12.54 -38.37 3.07
N VAL A 12 13.71 -38.34 3.71
CA VAL A 12 13.97 -37.45 4.84
C VAL A 12 13.98 -35.98 4.39
N PHE A 13 14.59 -35.70 3.23
CA PHE A 13 14.60 -34.36 2.66
C PHE A 13 13.20 -33.89 2.28
N SER A 14 12.35 -34.75 1.70
CA SER A 14 10.97 -34.39 1.34
C SER A 14 10.12 -34.07 2.57
N VAL A 15 10.24 -34.85 3.66
CA VAL A 15 9.55 -34.56 4.92
C VAL A 15 10.03 -33.24 5.53
N PHE A 16 11.33 -32.94 5.45
CA PHE A 16 11.88 -31.67 5.92
C PHE A 16 11.39 -30.48 5.09
N VAL A 17 11.30 -30.63 3.77
CA VAL A 17 10.76 -29.60 2.87
C VAL A 17 9.27 -29.37 3.15
N ILE A 18 8.47 -30.43 3.30
CA ILE A 18 7.03 -30.31 3.60
C ILE A 18 6.82 -29.62 4.96
N THR A 19 7.57 -30.01 5.99
CA THR A 19 7.45 -29.39 7.32
C THR A 19 7.87 -27.93 7.32
N ALA A 20 8.95 -27.57 6.64
CA ALA A 20 9.37 -26.18 6.49
C ALA A 20 8.32 -25.33 5.75
N LEU A 21 7.69 -25.88 4.71
CA LEU A 21 6.67 -25.19 3.91
C LEU A 21 5.38 -24.96 4.70
N VAL A 22 4.94 -25.95 5.48
CA VAL A 22 3.80 -25.83 6.42
C VAL A 22 4.10 -24.80 7.52
N PHE A 23 5.33 -24.78 8.05
CA PHE A 23 5.70 -23.82 9.08
C PHE A 23 5.77 -22.38 8.54
N ALA A 24 6.31 -22.18 7.34
CA ALA A 24 6.37 -20.88 6.66
C ALA A 24 4.98 -20.33 6.28
N ASP A 25 4.05 -21.20 5.89
CA ASP A 25 2.66 -20.79 5.61
C ASP A 25 1.90 -20.44 6.90
N SER A 26 2.23 -21.10 8.03
CA SER A 26 1.63 -20.81 9.34
C SER A 26 2.06 -19.46 9.93
N SER A 27 3.30 -19.03 9.70
CA SER A 27 3.82 -17.76 10.20
C SER A 27 3.24 -16.56 9.46
N ASN A 28 3.13 -16.64 8.13
CA ASN A 28 2.49 -15.61 7.32
C ASN A 28 1.00 -15.45 7.66
N ARG A 29 0.28 -16.55 7.90
CA ARG A 29 -1.12 -16.50 8.36
C ARG A 29 -1.27 -15.80 9.71
N ARG A 30 -0.44 -16.12 10.71
CA ARG A 30 -0.48 -15.44 12.02
C ARG A 30 -0.23 -13.94 11.93
N MET A 31 0.66 -13.50 11.05
CA MET A 31 0.98 -12.09 10.89
C MET A 31 -0.20 -11.30 10.27
N ARG A 32 -0.86 -11.87 9.24
CA ARG A 32 -2.08 -11.29 8.66
C ARG A 32 -3.25 -11.27 9.64
N LEU A 33 -3.44 -12.36 10.40
CA LEU A 33 -4.49 -12.43 11.42
C LEU A 33 -4.33 -11.34 12.48
N ARG A 34 -3.10 -11.08 12.96
CA ARG A 34 -2.82 -10.01 13.93
C ARG A 34 -3.05 -8.59 13.41
N HIS A 35 -2.92 -8.37 12.10
CA HIS A 35 -3.15 -7.06 11.50
C HIS A 35 -4.66 -6.78 11.32
N ALA A 36 -5.40 -7.82 10.92
CA ALA A 36 -6.84 -7.77 10.67
C ALA A 36 -7.67 -7.80 11.96
N ASP A 37 -7.25 -8.56 12.97
CA ASP A 37 -7.88 -8.69 14.29
C ASP A 37 -7.67 -7.40 15.11
N LYS A 38 -8.58 -6.43 14.93
CA LYS A 38 -8.50 -5.10 15.57
C LYS A 38 -8.97 -5.15 17.01
N ASN A 39 -9.96 -6.00 17.31
CA ASN A 39 -10.51 -6.13 18.67
C ASN A 39 -9.68 -7.08 19.57
N LYS A 40 -8.68 -7.76 19.00
CA LYS A 40 -7.75 -8.69 19.66
C LYS A 40 -8.45 -9.89 20.30
N ASP A 41 -9.58 -10.31 19.74
CA ASP A 41 -10.33 -11.47 20.23
C ASP A 41 -9.80 -12.81 19.68
N GLY A 42 -8.82 -12.76 18.78
CA GLY A 42 -8.18 -13.92 18.17
C GLY A 42 -8.93 -14.50 16.97
N ILE A 43 -10.05 -13.90 16.56
CA ILE A 43 -10.91 -14.34 15.47
C ILE A 43 -11.16 -13.17 14.51
N VAL A 44 -10.65 -13.27 13.28
CA VAL A 44 -10.96 -12.26 12.25
C VAL A 44 -12.40 -12.42 11.79
N ASP A 45 -13.27 -11.50 12.20
CA ASP A 45 -14.68 -11.50 11.79
C ASP A 45 -14.88 -10.94 10.36
N SER A 46 -16.12 -10.99 9.85
CA SER A 46 -16.43 -10.49 8.49
C SER A 46 -16.17 -8.99 8.34
N LYS A 47 -16.39 -8.21 9.40
CA LYS A 47 -16.17 -6.76 9.43
C LYS A 47 -14.68 -6.45 9.42
N GLU A 48 -13.88 -7.17 10.20
CA GLU A 48 -12.43 -7.07 10.24
C GLU A 48 -11.81 -7.48 8.91
N MET A 49 -12.30 -8.55 8.28
CA MET A 49 -11.88 -8.91 6.93
C MET A 49 -12.24 -7.83 5.89
N GLN A 50 -13.42 -7.20 5.99
CA GLN A 50 -13.79 -6.09 5.11
C GLN A 50 -12.94 -4.85 5.33
N MET A 51 -12.57 -4.55 6.57
CA MET A 51 -11.67 -3.45 6.91
C MET A 51 -10.27 -3.71 6.37
N GLU A 52 -9.76 -4.95 6.51
CA GLU A 52 -8.48 -5.38 5.96
C GLU A 52 -8.43 -5.25 4.44
N LYS A 53 -9.46 -5.75 3.74
CA LYS A 53 -9.57 -5.61 2.28
C LYS A 53 -9.59 -4.15 1.83
N ARG A 54 -10.34 -3.30 2.54
CA ARG A 54 -10.36 -1.85 2.26
C ARG A 54 -8.99 -1.21 2.48
N TRP A 55 -8.28 -1.62 3.52
CA TRP A 55 -6.92 -1.16 3.77
C TRP A 55 -5.94 -1.61 2.69
N GLU A 56 -5.96 -2.90 2.29
CA GLU A 56 -5.15 -3.44 1.20
C GLU A 56 -5.42 -2.69 -0.11
N HIS A 57 -6.69 -2.47 -0.46
CA HIS A 57 -7.08 -1.76 -1.68
C HIS A 57 -6.62 -0.29 -1.67
N ARG A 58 -6.78 0.43 -0.56
CA ARG A 58 -6.28 1.81 -0.44
C ARG A 58 -4.77 1.87 -0.55
N ARG A 59 -4.05 0.94 0.09
CA ARG A 59 -2.60 0.88 0.00
C ARG A 59 -2.14 0.63 -1.43
N GLN A 60 -2.77 -0.29 -2.15
CA GLN A 60 -2.50 -0.54 -3.56
C GLN A 60 -2.80 0.70 -4.44
N PHE A 61 -3.95 1.34 -4.22
CA PHE A 61 -4.32 2.55 -4.94
C PHE A 61 -3.33 3.69 -4.72
N LYS A 62 -2.91 3.91 -3.47
CA LYS A 62 -1.90 4.90 -3.09
C LYS A 62 -0.54 4.60 -3.73
N THR A 63 -0.11 3.33 -3.71
CA THR A 63 1.14 2.95 -4.38
C THR A 63 1.06 3.16 -5.89
N ASP A 64 -0.09 2.87 -6.50
CA ASP A 64 -0.30 3.09 -7.92
C ASP A 64 -0.35 4.58 -8.27
N ALA A 65 -0.94 5.40 -7.40
CA ALA A 65 -1.03 6.83 -7.59
C ALA A 65 0.34 7.53 -7.53
N LEU A 66 1.25 7.02 -6.69
CA LEU A 66 2.60 7.56 -6.50
C LEU A 66 3.65 7.00 -7.45
N TRP A 67 3.66 5.67 -7.65
CA TRP A 67 4.81 4.98 -8.24
C TRP A 67 4.59 4.55 -9.68
N LYS A 68 3.35 4.64 -10.20
CA LYS A 68 3.09 4.38 -11.61
C LYS A 68 3.05 5.68 -12.38
N LYS A 69 3.60 5.63 -13.59
CA LYS A 69 3.41 6.67 -14.60
C LYS A 69 1.92 6.73 -15.00
N ARG A 70 1.34 7.93 -15.06
CA ARG A 70 -0.11 8.11 -15.27
C ARG A 70 -0.36 9.24 -16.24
N LYS A 71 -1.44 9.17 -17.01
CA LYS A 71 -1.78 10.23 -17.95
C LYS A 71 -2.22 11.47 -17.19
N VAL A 72 -1.72 12.63 -17.60
CA VAL A 72 -2.15 13.92 -17.10
C VAL A 72 -3.61 14.15 -17.50
N ASN A 73 -4.47 14.41 -16.53
CA ASN A 73 -5.91 14.59 -16.74
C ASN A 73 -6.43 15.96 -16.29
N THR A 74 -5.72 16.63 -15.38
CA THR A 74 -6.15 17.91 -14.78
C THR A 74 -5.19 19.04 -15.08
N GLU A 75 -5.66 20.29 -15.05
CA GLU A 75 -4.82 21.48 -15.23
C GLU A 75 -3.74 21.61 -14.15
N ILE A 76 -4.01 21.09 -12.94
CA ILE A 76 -3.04 21.07 -11.86
C ILE A 76 -1.93 20.05 -12.19
N GLU A 77 -2.28 18.83 -12.61
CA GLU A 77 -1.30 17.84 -13.05
C GLU A 77 -0.44 18.36 -14.22
N GLN A 78 -1.01 19.13 -15.15
CA GLN A 78 -0.23 19.76 -16.25
C GLN A 78 0.87 20.70 -15.74
N LYS A 79 0.70 21.34 -14.58
CA LYS A 79 1.75 22.20 -14.00
C LYS A 79 2.95 21.41 -13.50
N TYR A 80 2.74 20.14 -13.14
CA TYR A 80 3.77 19.27 -12.59
C TYR A 80 4.39 18.34 -13.65
N ASP A 81 3.77 18.19 -14.83
CA ASP A 81 4.36 17.56 -16.00
C ASP A 81 5.49 18.42 -16.57
N ALA A 82 6.64 18.42 -15.89
CA ALA A 82 7.78 19.28 -16.19
C ALA A 82 8.38 18.96 -17.56
N ASN A 83 8.30 17.70 -17.97
CA ASN A 83 8.83 17.23 -19.24
C ASN A 83 7.82 17.37 -20.42
N ASN A 84 6.55 17.70 -20.13
CA ASN A 84 5.45 17.88 -21.09
C ASN A 84 5.22 16.64 -21.99
N ASP A 85 5.47 15.43 -21.49
CA ASP A 85 5.20 14.19 -22.23
C ASP A 85 3.73 13.76 -22.14
N GLY A 86 2.91 14.47 -21.37
CA GLY A 86 1.50 14.19 -21.14
C GLY A 86 1.26 13.13 -20.06
N TRP A 87 2.30 12.76 -19.30
CA TRP A 87 2.24 11.77 -18.24
C TRP A 87 2.99 12.24 -17.00
N LEU A 88 2.31 12.14 -15.86
CA LEU A 88 2.95 12.33 -14.58
C LEU A 88 3.85 11.14 -14.25
N GLN A 89 5.15 11.41 -14.13
CA GLN A 89 6.13 10.49 -13.59
C GLN A 89 6.06 10.48 -12.05
N PRO A 90 6.57 9.41 -11.38
CA PRO A 90 6.57 9.34 -9.92
C PRO A 90 7.20 10.55 -9.24
N GLU A 91 8.27 11.10 -9.81
CA GLU A 91 8.96 12.27 -9.30
C GLU A 91 8.11 13.54 -9.39
N GLU A 92 7.35 13.70 -10.48
CA GLU A 92 6.43 14.82 -10.73
C GLU A 92 5.19 14.71 -9.83
N ALA A 93 4.66 13.49 -9.66
CA ALA A 93 3.62 13.18 -8.67
C ALA A 93 4.06 13.53 -7.25
N LYS A 94 5.32 13.21 -6.90
CA LYS A 94 5.88 13.52 -5.58
C LYS A 94 5.97 15.02 -5.33
N GLN A 95 6.35 15.82 -6.35
CA GLN A 95 6.37 17.28 -6.25
C GLN A 95 4.97 17.86 -6.01
N LEU A 96 3.97 17.38 -6.74
CA LEU A 96 2.57 17.77 -6.53
C LEU A 96 2.15 17.55 -5.08
N LEU A 97 2.42 16.35 -4.54
CA LEU A 97 2.05 16.02 -3.17
C LEU A 97 2.84 16.81 -2.12
N GLN A 98 4.09 17.14 -2.41
CA GLN A 98 4.92 17.97 -1.53
C GLN A 98 4.37 19.40 -1.41
N ASP A 99 3.93 19.97 -2.52
CA ASP A 99 3.29 21.28 -2.53
C ASP A 99 1.97 21.25 -1.77
N ARG A 100 1.16 20.20 -1.95
CA ARG A 100 -0.07 20.01 -1.18
C ARG A 100 0.18 19.86 0.31
N TYR A 101 1.15 19.04 0.70
CA TYR A 101 1.51 18.88 2.09
C TYR A 101 1.92 20.23 2.71
N THR A 102 2.67 21.05 1.97
CA THR A 102 3.06 22.39 2.40
C THR A 102 1.85 23.31 2.56
N LEU A 103 0.93 23.29 1.58
CA LEU A 103 -0.33 24.05 1.61
C LEU A 103 -1.18 23.69 2.83
N ILE A 104 -1.37 22.40 3.11
CA ILE A 104 -2.13 21.92 4.27
C ILE A 104 -1.47 22.36 5.58
N LYS A 105 -0.13 22.36 5.63
CA LYS A 105 0.61 22.81 6.81
C LYS A 105 0.45 24.31 7.06
N THR A 106 0.23 25.12 6.02
CA THR A 106 0.06 26.57 6.13
C THR A 106 -1.41 27.00 6.29
N GLU A 107 -2.33 26.36 5.58
CA GLU A 107 -3.75 26.76 5.49
C GLU A 107 -4.68 25.85 6.32
N GLY A 108 -4.18 24.70 6.77
CA GLY A 108 -4.90 23.72 7.59
C GLY A 108 -5.59 22.61 6.80
N ASN A 109 -5.88 22.84 5.51
CA ASN A 109 -6.45 21.86 4.60
C ASN A 109 -6.10 22.16 3.13
N ALA A 110 -6.38 21.20 2.25
CA ALA A 110 -6.30 21.38 0.80
C ALA A 110 -7.46 20.66 0.12
N LYS A 111 -8.01 21.26 -0.93
CA LYS A 111 -9.05 20.62 -1.72
C LYS A 111 -8.45 19.51 -2.59
N VAL A 112 -9.19 18.41 -2.73
CA VAL A 112 -8.90 17.35 -3.69
C VAL A 112 -9.29 17.83 -5.08
N ASP A 113 -8.30 18.00 -5.94
CA ASP A 113 -8.48 18.40 -7.34
C ASP A 113 -7.95 17.35 -8.33
N THR A 114 -7.16 16.39 -7.86
CA THR A 114 -6.50 15.37 -8.69
C THR A 114 -6.75 13.95 -8.16
N THR A 115 -6.63 12.97 -9.06
CA THR A 115 -6.77 11.56 -8.69
C THR A 115 -5.60 11.05 -7.83
N ILE A 116 -4.49 11.78 -7.71
CA ILE A 116 -3.43 11.48 -6.73
C ILE A 116 -3.93 11.82 -5.32
N GLU A 117 -4.52 13.00 -5.18
CA GLU A 117 -5.03 13.53 -3.90
C GLU A 117 -6.20 12.69 -3.37
N GLU A 118 -7.05 12.15 -4.26
CA GLU A 118 -8.12 11.20 -3.90
C GLU A 118 -7.59 9.97 -3.13
N ALA A 119 -6.32 9.60 -3.30
CA ALA A 119 -5.73 8.47 -2.56
C ALA A 119 -5.49 8.79 -1.07
N TYR A 120 -5.49 10.07 -0.71
CA TYR A 120 -5.21 10.57 0.64
C TYR A 120 -6.48 11.04 1.36
N ASP A 121 -7.49 11.46 0.61
CA ASP A 121 -8.85 11.73 1.10
C ASP A 121 -9.50 10.42 1.59
N THR A 122 -9.29 10.14 2.86
CA THR A 122 -9.64 8.88 3.51
C THR A 122 -11.11 8.86 3.91
N ASN A 123 -11.65 10.02 4.24
CA ASN A 123 -13.05 10.19 4.65
C ASN A 123 -14.00 10.46 3.45
N GLY A 124 -13.45 10.81 2.28
CA GLY A 124 -14.18 11.07 1.03
C GLY A 124 -14.94 12.39 1.01
N ASP A 125 -14.50 13.38 1.79
CA ASP A 125 -15.15 14.69 1.89
C ASP A 125 -14.65 15.70 0.84
N GLY A 126 -13.66 15.32 0.03
CA GLY A 126 -13.05 16.16 -1.01
C GLY A 126 -12.03 17.15 -0.48
N ILE A 127 -11.61 17.04 0.79
CA ILE A 127 -10.66 17.92 1.47
C ILE A 127 -9.63 17.08 2.23
N ILE A 128 -8.36 17.25 1.87
CA ILE A 128 -7.27 16.67 2.64
C ILE A 128 -7.00 17.55 3.85
N ASP A 129 -7.31 17.03 5.04
CA ASP A 129 -7.05 17.70 6.31
C ASP A 129 -5.63 17.41 6.87
N ALA A 130 -5.29 18.03 8.00
CA ALA A 130 -3.99 17.82 8.64
C ALA A 130 -3.73 16.36 9.08
N LYS A 131 -4.78 15.58 9.37
CA LYS A 131 -4.66 14.18 9.77
C LYS A 131 -4.39 13.29 8.56
N GLU A 132 -5.05 13.56 7.44
CA GLU A 132 -4.82 12.87 6.17
C GLU A 132 -3.46 13.26 5.56
N ALA A 133 -2.99 14.48 5.82
CA ALA A 133 -1.66 14.95 5.43
C ALA A 133 -0.51 14.23 6.15
N GLU A 134 -0.74 13.57 7.30
CA GLU A 134 0.29 12.72 7.90
C GLU A 134 0.67 11.57 6.95
N ALA A 135 -0.31 11.03 6.23
CA ALA A 135 -0.10 9.97 5.26
C ALA A 135 0.66 10.47 4.02
N LEU A 136 0.52 11.76 3.65
CA LEU A 136 1.36 12.40 2.63
C LEU A 136 2.81 12.46 3.09
N LYS A 137 3.04 12.90 4.33
CA LYS A 137 4.38 13.02 4.90
C LYS A 137 5.14 11.69 4.91
N GLU A 138 4.47 10.59 5.27
CA GLU A 138 5.09 9.26 5.31
C GLU A 138 5.58 8.82 3.93
N ASP A 139 4.82 9.08 2.87
CA ASP A 139 5.20 8.70 1.50
C ASP A 139 6.20 9.69 0.84
N LEU A 140 6.31 10.90 1.38
CA LEU A 140 7.27 11.90 0.92
C LEU A 140 8.70 11.68 1.49
N GLN A 141 8.82 10.98 2.62
CA GLN A 141 10.10 10.64 3.26
C GLN A 141 10.87 9.54 2.52
#